data_AF-A0A3C7WAY7-F1
#
_entry.id   AF-A0A3C7WAY7-F1
#
_cell.length_a   1.000
_cell.length_b   1.000
_cell.length_c   1.000
_cell.angle_alpha   90.00
_cell.angle_beta   90.00
_cell.angle_gamma   90.00
#
_symmetry.space_group_name_H-M   'P 1'
#
loop_
_entity.id
_entity.type
_entity.pdbx_description
1 polymer ?
#
loop_
_entity_poly.entity_id
_entity_poly.type
_entity_poly.pdbx_seq_one_letter_code
_entity_poly.pdbx_strand_id
1 'polypeptide(L)'
;MNIVLFTNTYTPHVGGVARSVAAFRDEYREAGHRVLVVAPTFPDMPPEEDVVRVPALQNFNASDFSVALPLPSGLNATLEAFEPDVIHSQHPFLLGMTAVRAARTFAVPLVFTHHTRYEEYTHYVPVDSPALKAFVIELATRYANLADRVFAPSESIRDLLLER
;
A
#
# COMPACT_ATOMS: atom_id res chain seq x y z
N MET A 1 14.49 12.82 5.60
CA MET A 1 13.02 12.73 5.74
C MET A 1 12.66 11.43 6.42
N ASN A 2 11.51 11.41 7.09
CA ASN A 2 10.86 10.24 7.69
C ASN A 2 9.74 9.78 6.75
N ILE A 3 9.93 8.67 6.05
CA ILE A 3 9.04 8.15 5.01
C ILE A 3 8.30 6.94 5.55
N VAL A 4 6.97 6.92 5.46
CA VAL A 4 6.18 5.75 5.87
C VAL A 4 5.59 5.05 4.66
N LEU A 5 5.96 3.79 4.45
CA LEU A 5 5.47 2.94 3.38
C LEU A 5 4.27 2.12 3.87
N PHE A 6 3.12 2.24 3.22
CA PHE A 6 1.94 1.41 3.50
C PHE A 6 1.71 0.39 2.40
N THR A 7 1.68 -0.90 2.74
CA THR A 7 1.51 -1.98 1.75
C THR A 7 0.67 -3.13 2.27
N ASN A 8 -0.19 -3.71 1.42
CA ASN A 8 -0.96 -4.92 1.73
C ASN A 8 -0.16 -6.21 1.48
N THR A 9 1.06 -6.12 0.97
CA THR A 9 1.94 -7.25 0.74
C THR A 9 3.39 -6.86 0.93
N TYR A 10 4.13 -7.67 1.67
CA TYR A 10 5.52 -7.42 2.02
C TYR A 10 6.22 -8.73 2.41
N THR A 11 7.54 -8.69 2.58
CA THR A 11 8.35 -9.85 2.98
C THR A 11 7.75 -10.54 4.23
N PRO A 12 7.76 -11.89 4.30
CA PRO A 12 8.33 -12.86 3.36
C PRO A 12 7.44 -13.18 2.13
N HIS A 13 6.27 -12.56 1.99
CA HIS A 13 5.43 -12.81 0.82
C HIS A 13 6.17 -12.45 -0.49
N VAL A 14 6.12 -13.35 -1.47
CA VAL A 14 6.82 -13.20 -2.74
C VAL A 14 5.89 -12.63 -3.78
N GLY A 15 6.19 -11.41 -4.24
CA GLY A 15 5.42 -10.74 -5.30
C GLY A 15 6.10 -9.48 -5.82
N GLY A 16 5.66 -9.01 -6.99
CA GLY A 16 6.23 -7.80 -7.62
C GLY A 16 6.11 -6.55 -6.75
N VAL A 17 4.97 -6.37 -6.07
CA VAL A 17 4.76 -5.26 -5.16
C VAL A 17 5.68 -5.37 -3.94
N ALA A 18 5.74 -6.53 -3.28
CA ALA A 18 6.64 -6.74 -2.12
C ALA A 18 8.11 -6.42 -2.47
N ARG A 19 8.58 -6.85 -3.66
CA ARG A 19 9.93 -6.50 -4.16
C ARG A 19 10.08 -5.00 -4.40
N SER A 20 9.08 -4.34 -4.98
CA SER A 20 9.11 -2.90 -5.22
C SER A 20 9.16 -2.10 -3.92
N VAL A 21 8.41 -2.52 -2.88
CA VAL A 21 8.45 -1.88 -1.56
C VAL A 21 9.80 -2.07 -0.88
N ALA A 22 10.38 -3.27 -0.96
CA ALA A 22 11.73 -3.51 -0.45
C ALA A 22 12.77 -2.62 -1.16
N ALA A 23 12.69 -2.52 -2.50
CA ALA A 23 13.55 -1.62 -3.27
C ALA A 23 13.36 -0.15 -2.87
N PHE A 24 12.12 0.35 -2.77
CA PHE A 24 11.88 1.72 -2.29
C PHE A 24 12.47 1.96 -0.90
N ARG A 25 12.28 1.02 0.04
CA ARG A 25 12.82 1.11 1.39
C ARG A 25 14.35 1.24 1.35
N ASP A 26 15.01 0.38 0.59
CA ASP A 26 16.47 0.31 0.54
C ASP A 26 17.04 1.57 -0.12
N GLU A 27 16.50 1.98 -1.27
CA GLU A 27 16.92 3.20 -1.99
C GLU A 27 16.67 4.48 -1.17
N TYR A 28 15.53 4.59 -0.49
CA TYR A 28 15.26 5.73 0.39
C TYR A 28 16.23 5.78 1.58
N ARG A 29 16.58 4.63 2.15
CA ARG A 29 17.57 4.56 3.23
C ARG A 29 18.96 4.90 2.73
N GLU A 30 19.36 4.40 1.57
CA GLU A 30 20.63 4.74 0.92
C GLU A 30 20.74 6.25 0.61
N ALA A 31 19.63 6.89 0.27
CA ALA A 31 19.53 8.36 0.14
C ALA A 31 19.55 9.13 1.48
N GLY A 32 19.72 8.45 2.61
CA GLY A 32 19.83 9.04 3.95
C GLY A 32 18.48 9.36 4.60
N HIS A 33 17.39 8.70 4.18
CA HIS A 33 16.07 8.86 4.81
C HIS A 33 15.81 7.77 5.85
N ARG A 34 14.96 8.08 6.83
CA ARG A 34 14.41 7.08 7.76
C ARG A 34 13.15 6.53 7.13
N VAL A 35 13.00 5.20 7.14
CA VAL A 35 11.86 4.54 6.49
C VAL A 35 11.20 3.59 7.47
N LEU A 36 9.88 3.73 7.63
CA LEU A 36 9.03 2.83 8.40
C LEU A 36 8.08 2.11 7.44
N VAL A 37 8.02 0.79 7.50
CA VAL A 37 7.09 -0.01 6.68
C VAL A 37 5.92 -0.47 7.53
N VAL A 38 4.69 -0.14 7.13
CA VAL A 38 3.46 -0.69 7.71
C VAL A 38 2.92 -1.75 6.76
N ALA A 39 2.97 -3.01 7.20
CA ALA A 39 2.68 -4.18 6.38
C ALA A 39 1.93 -5.26 7.17
N PRO A 40 1.20 -6.18 6.53
CA PRO A 40 0.51 -7.25 7.23
C PRO A 40 1.47 -8.31 7.81
N THR A 41 0.96 -9.01 8.82
CA THR A 41 1.55 -10.21 9.41
C THR A 41 1.38 -11.39 8.46
N PHE A 42 2.48 -12.07 8.14
CA PHE A 42 2.53 -13.33 7.40
C PHE A 42 3.15 -14.45 8.27
N PRO A 43 2.98 -15.73 7.92
CA PRO A 43 3.76 -16.83 8.51
C PRO A 43 5.27 -16.65 8.27
N ASP A 44 6.09 -17.18 9.17
CA ASP A 44 7.56 -17.26 9.05
C ASP A 44 8.27 -15.91 8.80
N MET A 45 7.73 -14.82 9.36
CA MET A 45 8.35 -13.50 9.27
C MET A 45 9.65 -13.43 10.07
N PRO A 46 10.77 -13.01 9.45
CA PRO A 46 11.94 -12.63 10.22
C PRO A 46 11.63 -11.38 11.06
N PRO A 47 12.27 -11.20 12.22
CA PRO A 47 12.26 -9.92 12.90
C PRO A 47 12.94 -8.87 12.00
N GLU A 48 12.23 -7.81 11.69
CA GLU A 48 12.73 -6.69 10.86
C GLU A 48 12.57 -5.39 11.64
N GLU A 49 13.67 -4.63 11.75
CA GLU A 49 13.64 -3.28 12.29
C GLU A 49 12.91 -2.32 11.34
N ASP A 50 12.23 -1.34 11.92
CA ASP A 50 11.37 -0.37 11.23
C ASP A 50 10.26 -0.99 10.37
N VAL A 51 9.73 -2.15 10.79
CA VAL A 51 8.52 -2.72 10.20
C VAL A 51 7.44 -2.89 11.26
N VAL A 52 6.32 -2.20 11.08
CA VAL A 52 5.11 -2.37 11.90
C VAL A 52 4.21 -3.40 11.23
N ARG A 53 4.06 -4.55 11.89
CA ARG A 53 3.20 -5.64 11.41
C ARG A 53 1.77 -5.46 11.90
N VAL A 54 0.82 -5.39 10.98
CA VAL A 54 -0.62 -5.35 11.29
C VAL A 54 -1.25 -6.73 11.14
N PRO A 55 -2.18 -7.14 12.02
CA PRO A 55 -2.90 -8.39 11.86
C PRO A 55 -3.62 -8.45 10.50
N ALA A 56 -3.59 -9.62 9.86
CA ALA A 56 -4.23 -9.83 8.57
C ALA A 56 -4.79 -11.25 8.46
N LEU A 57 -5.92 -11.38 7.75
CA LEU A 57 -6.45 -12.66 7.32
C LEU A 57 -5.69 -13.12 6.08
N GLN A 58 -4.95 -14.22 6.24
CA GLN A 58 -4.18 -14.85 5.16
C GLN A 58 -5.04 -15.81 4.34
N ASN A 59 -4.61 -16.11 3.12
CA ASN A 59 -5.27 -17.05 2.20
C ASN A 59 -6.73 -16.69 1.90
N PHE A 60 -7.05 -15.41 1.74
CA PHE A 60 -8.42 -14.96 1.53
C PHE A 60 -8.97 -15.52 0.22
N ASN A 61 -10.16 -16.12 0.28
CA ASN A 61 -10.82 -16.77 -0.86
C ASN A 61 -9.92 -17.80 -1.59
N ALA A 62 -9.14 -18.59 -0.82
CA ALA A 62 -8.21 -19.60 -1.33
C ALA A 62 -7.17 -19.06 -2.33
N SER A 63 -6.79 -17.79 -2.16
CA SER A 63 -5.76 -17.12 -2.96
C SER A 63 -4.63 -16.61 -2.08
N ASP A 64 -3.49 -16.25 -2.67
CA ASP A 64 -2.36 -15.64 -1.95
C ASP A 64 -2.64 -14.20 -1.45
N PHE A 65 -3.87 -13.70 -1.63
CA PHE A 65 -4.28 -12.39 -1.18
C PHE A 65 -4.52 -12.36 0.33
N SER A 66 -3.98 -11.33 0.99
CA SER A 66 -4.20 -11.09 2.41
C SER A 66 -5.08 -9.87 2.63
N VAL A 67 -5.96 -9.93 3.63
CA VAL A 67 -6.85 -8.84 4.01
C VAL A 67 -6.41 -8.31 5.37
N ALA A 68 -5.90 -7.08 5.40
CA ALA A 68 -5.56 -6.41 6.66
C ALA A 68 -6.81 -6.29 7.55
N LEU A 69 -6.67 -6.71 8.80
CA LEU A 69 -7.71 -6.61 9.83
C LEU A 69 -7.69 -5.19 10.45
N PRO A 70 -8.69 -4.84 11.29
CA PRO A 70 -8.70 -3.54 11.97
C PRO A 70 -7.36 -3.23 12.64
N LEU A 71 -6.94 -1.98 12.52
CA LEU A 71 -5.61 -1.54 12.90
C LEU A 71 -5.34 -1.83 14.38
N PRO A 72 -4.12 -2.31 14.72
CA PRO A 72 -3.76 -2.53 16.10
C PRO A 72 -3.78 -1.19 16.86
N SER A 73 -4.29 -1.22 18.09
CA SER A 73 -4.18 -0.11 19.02
C SER A 73 -2.70 0.27 19.17
N GLY A 74 -2.34 1.49 18.77
CA GLY A 74 -0.97 2.00 18.88
C GLY A 74 -0.30 2.42 17.57
N LEU A 75 -0.83 2.06 16.39
CA LEU A 75 -0.22 2.49 15.12
C LEU A 75 -0.05 4.02 15.05
N ASN A 76 -1.07 4.79 15.46
CA ASN A 76 -0.96 6.25 15.48
C ASN A 76 0.15 6.74 16.42
N ALA A 77 0.33 6.13 17.59
CA ALA A 77 1.40 6.52 18.51
C ALA A 77 2.79 6.19 17.95
N THR A 78 2.92 5.04 17.26
CA THR A 78 4.17 4.70 16.54
C THR A 78 4.45 5.70 15.44
N LEU A 79 3.44 6.08 14.65
CA LEU A 79 3.59 7.07 13.59
C LEU A 79 3.91 8.46 14.16
N GLU A 80 3.25 8.87 15.23
CA GLU A 80 3.52 10.14 15.92
C GLU A 80 4.96 10.20 16.44
N ALA A 81 5.47 9.14 17.07
CA ALA A 81 6.86 9.05 17.51
C ALA A 81 7.87 8.99 16.34
N PHE A 82 7.44 8.52 15.16
CA PHE A 82 8.27 8.48 13.97
C PHE A 82 8.30 9.82 13.23
N GLU A 83 7.35 10.72 13.47
CA GLU A 83 7.23 12.06 12.88
C GLU A 83 7.30 12.03 11.34
N PRO A 84 6.30 11.44 10.64
CA PRO A 84 6.34 11.28 9.19
C PRO A 84 6.39 12.63 8.47
N ASP A 85 7.28 12.74 7.48
CA ASP A 85 7.30 13.86 6.53
C ASP A 85 6.47 13.56 5.27
N VAL A 86 6.28 12.27 4.95
CA VAL A 86 5.53 11.81 3.77
C VAL A 86 4.99 10.39 4.00
N ILE A 87 3.79 10.15 3.50
CA ILE A 87 3.18 8.82 3.46
C ILE A 87 3.22 8.32 2.02
N HIS A 88 3.78 7.13 1.79
CA HIS A 88 3.85 6.51 0.48
C HIS A 88 3.08 5.19 0.44
N SER A 89 1.88 5.26 -0.10
CA SER A 89 0.98 4.11 -0.25
C SER A 89 1.28 3.29 -1.50
N GLN A 90 1.12 1.97 -1.38
CA GLN A 90 1.38 1.00 -2.44
C GLN A 90 0.09 0.32 -2.93
N HIS A 91 -1.05 0.63 -2.32
CA HIS A 91 -2.36 0.06 -2.68
C HIS A 91 -3.48 1.08 -2.43
N PRO A 92 -4.60 1.03 -3.19
CA PRO A 92 -5.72 1.96 -3.02
C PRO A 92 -6.79 1.46 -2.03
N PHE A 93 -6.60 0.29 -1.43
CA PHE A 93 -7.55 -0.34 -0.52
C PHE A 93 -6.85 -0.89 0.73
N LEU A 94 -7.63 -1.26 1.74
CA LEU A 94 -7.15 -1.77 3.03
C LEU A 94 -6.15 -0.80 3.67
N LEU A 95 -4.86 -1.16 3.76
CA LEU A 95 -3.83 -0.27 4.28
C LEU A 95 -3.63 1.00 3.44
N GLY A 96 -4.05 1.00 2.18
CA GLY A 96 -4.16 2.22 1.38
C GLY A 96 -5.06 3.27 2.02
N MET A 97 -6.26 2.87 2.43
CA MET A 97 -7.18 3.79 3.10
C MET A 97 -6.68 4.19 4.49
N THR A 98 -5.86 3.35 5.13
CA THR A 98 -5.13 3.75 6.35
C THR A 98 -4.07 4.81 6.03
N ALA A 99 -3.35 4.67 4.93
CA ALA A 99 -2.35 5.65 4.48
C ALA A 99 -2.99 7.04 4.24
N VAL A 100 -4.16 7.08 3.59
CA VAL A 100 -4.93 8.33 3.41
C VAL A 100 -5.28 8.97 4.75
N ARG A 101 -5.74 8.16 5.72
CA ARG A 101 -6.08 8.67 7.06
C ARG A 101 -4.83 9.18 7.78
N ALA A 102 -3.72 8.44 7.72
CA ALA A 102 -2.46 8.85 8.32
C ALA A 102 -1.95 10.17 7.72
N ALA A 103 -1.90 10.28 6.40
CA ALA A 103 -1.48 11.50 5.71
C ALA A 103 -2.30 12.72 6.15
N ARG A 104 -3.62 12.57 6.28
CA ARG A 104 -4.51 13.62 6.78
C ARG A 104 -4.31 13.94 8.27
N THR A 105 -4.17 12.92 9.11
CA THR A 105 -3.97 13.09 10.56
C THR A 105 -2.68 13.86 10.86
N PHE A 106 -1.60 13.53 10.15
CA PHE A 106 -0.29 14.15 10.33
C PHE A 106 -0.07 15.37 9.41
N ALA A 107 -1.06 15.73 8.59
CA ALA A 107 -1.02 16.84 7.64
C ALA A 107 0.21 16.81 6.71
N VAL A 108 0.55 15.62 6.20
CA VAL A 108 1.70 15.41 5.31
C VAL A 108 1.29 14.88 3.94
N PRO A 109 2.11 15.06 2.89
CA PRO A 109 1.77 14.61 1.55
C PRO A 109 1.55 13.10 1.45
N LEU A 110 0.59 12.71 0.63
CA LEU A 110 0.33 11.34 0.22
C LEU A 110 0.89 11.09 -1.18
N VAL A 111 1.83 10.15 -1.28
CA VAL A 111 2.31 9.58 -2.55
C VAL A 111 1.68 8.22 -2.74
N PHE A 112 1.27 7.88 -3.96
CA PHE A 112 0.71 6.57 -4.30
C PHE A 112 1.42 5.94 -5.49
N THR A 113 1.89 4.69 -5.37
CA THR A 113 2.36 3.92 -6.53
C THR A 113 1.26 3.00 -7.04
N HIS A 114 0.85 3.19 -8.30
CA HIS A 114 -0.20 2.40 -8.94
C HIS A 114 0.39 1.15 -9.63
N HIS A 115 0.69 0.12 -8.83
CA HIS A 115 1.39 -1.10 -9.30
C HIS A 115 0.60 -1.95 -10.30
N THR A 116 -0.73 -1.97 -10.16
CA THR A 116 -1.54 -3.05 -10.72
C THR A 116 -2.78 -2.51 -11.39
N ARG A 117 -3.20 -3.12 -12.49
CA ARG A 117 -4.53 -2.93 -13.07
C ARG A 117 -5.56 -3.70 -12.23
N TYR A 118 -6.05 -3.08 -11.17
CA TYR A 118 -6.88 -3.74 -10.15
C TYR A 118 -8.13 -4.40 -10.70
N GLU A 119 -8.68 -3.90 -11.81
CA GLU A 119 -9.81 -4.50 -12.50
C GLU A 119 -9.55 -5.90 -13.08
N GLU A 120 -8.28 -6.25 -13.32
CA GLU A 120 -7.89 -7.60 -13.77
C GLU A 120 -7.79 -8.58 -12.59
N TYR A 121 -7.87 -8.08 -11.36
CA TYR A 121 -7.75 -8.84 -10.11
C TYR A 121 -9.10 -9.08 -9.42
N THR A 122 -10.22 -8.86 -10.12
CA THR A 122 -11.58 -9.16 -9.63
C THR A 122 -11.81 -10.65 -9.36
N HIS A 123 -10.96 -11.53 -9.88
CA HIS A 123 -11.02 -12.97 -9.63
C HIS A 123 -10.81 -13.37 -8.15
N TYR A 124 -10.32 -12.47 -7.30
CA TYR A 124 -10.23 -12.71 -5.86
C TYR A 124 -11.55 -12.54 -5.11
N VAL A 125 -12.59 -12.01 -5.77
CA VAL A 125 -13.95 -11.99 -5.21
C VAL A 125 -14.85 -12.95 -5.99
N PRO A 126 -15.90 -13.53 -5.36
CA PRO A 126 -16.72 -14.59 -5.99
C PRO A 126 -17.53 -14.17 -7.22
N VAL A 127 -17.47 -12.90 -7.63
CA VAL A 127 -18.30 -12.33 -8.68
C VAL A 127 -17.38 -11.61 -9.66
N ASP A 128 -17.12 -12.19 -10.84
CA ASP A 128 -16.49 -11.44 -11.94
C ASP A 128 -17.58 -10.89 -12.85
N SER A 129 -17.68 -9.56 -12.94
CA SER A 129 -18.65 -8.89 -13.80
C SER A 129 -18.09 -7.59 -14.35
N PRO A 130 -18.52 -7.14 -15.55
CA PRO A 130 -18.11 -5.83 -16.09
C PRO A 130 -18.41 -4.67 -15.14
N ALA A 131 -19.53 -4.75 -14.40
CA ALA A 131 -19.90 -3.75 -13.41
C ALA A 131 -18.92 -3.70 -12.23
N LEU A 132 -18.46 -4.86 -11.75
CA LEU A 132 -17.44 -4.91 -10.70
C LEU A 132 -16.11 -4.33 -11.21
N LYS A 133 -15.68 -4.68 -12.43
CA LYS A 133 -14.45 -4.14 -13.01
C LYS A 133 -14.50 -2.61 -13.08
N ALA A 134 -15.60 -2.06 -13.58
CA ALA A 134 -15.82 -0.61 -13.62
C ALA A 134 -15.79 0.02 -12.21
N PHE A 135 -16.41 -0.63 -11.22
CA PHE A 135 -16.36 -0.18 -9.84
C PHE A 135 -14.93 -0.19 -9.25
N VAL A 136 -14.14 -1.22 -9.55
CA VAL A 136 -12.74 -1.31 -9.08
C VAL A 136 -11.86 -0.25 -9.75
N ILE A 137 -12.06 0.03 -11.04
CA ILE A 137 -11.42 1.15 -11.73
C ILE A 137 -11.74 2.45 -10.99
N GLU A 138 -13.02 2.73 -10.78
CA GLU A 138 -13.48 3.95 -10.11
C GLU A 138 -12.90 4.09 -8.69
N LEU A 139 -12.82 2.99 -7.93
CA LEU A 139 -12.22 2.97 -6.61
C LEU A 139 -10.74 3.33 -6.65
N ALA A 140 -9.98 2.71 -7.56
CA ALA A 140 -8.55 3.00 -7.72
C ALA A 140 -8.30 4.42 -8.23
N THR A 141 -9.09 4.92 -9.17
CA THR A 141 -9.02 6.29 -9.70
C THR A 141 -9.34 7.31 -8.61
N ARG A 142 -10.42 7.11 -7.86
CA ARG A 142 -10.76 7.99 -6.72
C ARG A 142 -9.64 8.03 -5.69
N TYR A 143 -9.03 6.89 -5.38
CA TYR A 143 -7.90 6.84 -4.48
C TYR A 143 -6.70 7.63 -5.03
N ALA A 144 -6.35 7.43 -6.30
CA ALA A 144 -5.27 8.16 -6.95
C ALA A 144 -5.49 9.68 -6.90
N ASN A 145 -6.74 10.13 -7.07
CA ASN A 145 -7.13 11.54 -6.95
C ASN A 145 -7.09 12.10 -5.51
N LEU A 146 -6.91 11.25 -4.49
CA LEU A 146 -6.64 11.70 -3.12
C LEU A 146 -5.15 11.90 -2.84
N ALA A 147 -4.26 11.41 -3.70
CA ALA A 147 -2.82 11.51 -3.53
C ALA A 147 -2.30 12.83 -4.13
N ASP A 148 -1.33 13.45 -3.47
CA ASP A 148 -0.63 14.63 -3.98
C ASP A 148 0.27 14.28 -5.18
N ARG A 149 0.75 13.03 -5.23
CA ARG A 149 1.53 12.48 -6.34
C ARG A 149 1.19 11.01 -6.58
N VAL A 150 1.17 10.63 -7.85
CA VAL A 150 0.99 9.25 -8.28
C VAL A 150 2.20 8.81 -9.10
N PHE A 151 2.82 7.69 -8.71
CA PHE A 151 3.86 7.03 -9.47
C PHE A 151 3.23 5.91 -10.32
N ALA A 152 3.41 6.04 -11.64
CA ALA A 152 3.10 4.98 -12.59
C ALA A 152 4.40 4.21 -12.91
N PRO A 153 4.37 2.86 -12.94
CA PRO A 153 5.56 2.05 -13.20
C PRO A 153 6.03 2.11 -14.66
N SER A 154 5.23 2.63 -15.57
CA SER A 154 5.57 2.80 -16.98
C SER A 154 4.77 3.94 -17.61
N GLU A 155 5.22 4.43 -18.77
CA GLU A 155 4.50 5.45 -19.55
C GLU A 155 3.11 4.96 -19.97
N SER A 156 2.98 3.69 -20.38
CA SER A 156 1.69 3.12 -20.74
C SER A 156 0.67 3.13 -19.58
N ILE A 157 1.12 2.90 -18.34
CA ILE A 157 0.24 2.98 -17.17
C ILE A 157 -0.05 4.44 -16.83
N ARG A 158 0.94 5.35 -16.96
CA ARG A 158 0.70 6.79 -16.79
C ARG A 158 -0.41 7.27 -17.73
N ASP A 159 -0.31 6.95 -19.01
CA ASP A 159 -1.26 7.41 -20.02
C ASP A 159 -2.66 6.83 -19.74
N LEU A 160 -2.75 5.55 -19.39
CA LEU A 160 -4.00 4.92 -18.93
C LEU A 160 -4.62 5.64 -17.72
N LEU A 161 -3.81 6.08 -16.76
CA LEU A 161 -4.29 6.78 -15.56
C LEU A 161 -4.75 8.20 -15.89
N LEU A 162 -4.17 8.86 -16.89
CA LEU A 162 -4.59 10.19 -17.33
C LEU A 162 -5.92 10.16 -18.10
N GLU A 163 -6.29 9.01 -18.67
CA GLU A 163 -7.57 8.80 -19.36
C GLU A 163 -8.74 8.48 -18.40
N ARG A 164 -8.45 8.22 -17.12
CA ARG A 164 -9.43 7.83 -16.08
C ARG A 164 -9.79 9.00 -15.17
#